data_AF-W4V1A5-F1
#
_entry.id   AF-W4V1A5-F1
#
_cell.length_a   1.000
_cell.length_b   1.000
_cell.length_c   1.000
_cell.angle_alpha   90.00
_cell.angle_beta   90.00
_cell.angle_gamma   90.00
#
_symmetry.space_group_name_H-M   'P 1'
#
loop_
_entity.id
_entity.type
_entity.pdbx_description
1 polymer ?
#
loop_
_entity_poly.entity_id
_entity_poly.type
_entity_poly.pdbx_seq_one_letter_code
_entity_poly.pdbx_strand_id
1 'polypeptide(L)'
;MEGARLFDIKTFKEIMEHNMCINSSIRDKIKNNLESLLNIRILESDFDTGENERLDVIALGTENNPLIVLFQTTQSESMVSKAVFYLDWLINNKGLFNKLAQKTVPNVNIDSIDWQKAGIFCVGGDFSKFDRYMVSHIGRNIELIRCKKYDRDLLVIETVFKPISINSCRTSALALTSAPNVEQNKTKKYTKVSQVPRIGYCQIENGKHYVVFPGKEKGEIFEIPVTIYLAQNQFVLVDEYNRFQYAFPYWLNDNEILSSNIASFAVVLLKDSEVFIDKGDNMLWKLNNVPSNVQLRDRNIVSVDSQNNFLRFYKQVKHNADSFMMSAKAKGHTLAFVLKILDNGVLLRDIETGKEFFKDMDTEGITFKEQQILCLHEGNIVHTLTSCKFYTLSSFYDKFEYGTVEIKDGLTFLKKLSGEIVIINDAPDYLRPGQVAYVDENNNFCGIEDDGDGQEADTVKRNISNISTFKRVSKKERIEVTKQV
;
A
#
# COMPACT_ATOMS: atom_id res chain seq x y z
N MET A 1 -15.39 18.79 6.27
CA MET A 1 -15.60 18.90 7.74
C MET A 1 -15.72 17.49 8.29
N GLU A 2 -14.64 16.89 8.81
CA GLU A 2 -14.71 15.53 9.36
C GLU A 2 -14.07 15.48 10.74
N GLY A 3 -14.90 15.24 11.75
CA GLY A 3 -14.52 15.11 13.16
C GLY A 3 -15.75 15.22 14.06
N ALA A 4 -15.87 14.33 15.05
CA ALA A 4 -16.93 14.43 16.05
C ALA A 4 -16.72 15.70 16.90
N ARG A 5 -17.74 16.56 16.97
CA ARG A 5 -17.71 17.79 17.79
C ARG A 5 -18.40 17.54 19.12
N LEU A 6 -17.73 17.89 20.21
CA LEU A 6 -18.24 17.69 21.57
C LEU A 6 -18.82 19.01 22.09
N PHE A 7 -20.07 19.00 22.54
CA PHE A 7 -20.73 20.19 23.10
C PHE A 7 -21.17 19.92 24.54
N ASP A 8 -21.01 20.93 25.40
CA ASP A 8 -21.61 20.90 26.73
C ASP A 8 -23.11 21.21 26.63
N ILE A 9 -23.96 20.25 26.97
CA ILE A 9 -25.43 20.38 26.91
C ILE A 9 -25.95 21.56 27.75
N LYS A 10 -25.26 21.96 28.82
CA LYS A 10 -25.71 23.06 29.68
C LYS A 10 -25.46 24.43 29.08
N THR A 11 -24.38 24.57 28.31
CA THR A 11 -23.94 25.87 27.78
C THR A 11 -23.98 25.97 26.26
N PHE A 12 -24.21 24.84 25.57
CA PHE A 12 -24.10 24.67 24.11
C PHE A 12 -22.78 25.19 23.52
N LYS A 13 -21.74 25.31 24.34
CA LYS A 13 -20.40 25.67 23.89
C LYS A 13 -19.64 24.42 23.44
N GLU A 14 -18.94 24.56 22.33
CA GLU A 14 -18.02 23.53 21.83
C GLU A 14 -16.87 23.37 22.82
N ILE A 15 -16.57 22.11 23.16
CA ILE A 15 -15.45 21.74 24.01
C ILE A 15 -14.27 21.50 23.05
N MET A 16 -13.21 22.29 23.21
CA MET A 16 -12.08 22.25 22.29
C MET A 16 -11.27 20.96 22.47
N GLU A 17 -10.85 20.40 21.35
CA GLU A 17 -9.96 19.24 21.31
C GLU A 17 -8.52 19.66 21.59
N HIS A 18 -7.84 18.95 22.48
CA HIS A 18 -6.40 19.05 22.64
C HIS A 18 -5.76 17.89 21.87
N ASN A 19 -5.24 18.18 20.67
CA ASN A 19 -4.38 17.25 19.92
C ASN A 19 -3.02 17.14 20.60
N MET A 20 -2.96 16.48 21.75
CA MET A 20 -1.71 16.08 22.36
C MET A 20 -1.55 14.57 22.22
N CYS A 21 -0.43 14.15 21.62
CA CYS A 21 0.06 12.78 21.69
C CYS A 21 -0.11 12.26 23.12
N ILE A 22 -0.55 11.01 23.28
CA ILE A 22 -0.79 10.36 24.57
C ILE A 22 0.47 10.53 25.44
N ASN A 23 0.44 11.51 26.34
CA ASN A 23 1.56 11.78 27.24
C ASN A 23 1.71 10.61 28.22
N SER A 24 2.90 10.45 28.82
CA SER A 24 3.20 9.35 29.74
C SER A 24 2.17 9.23 30.87
N SER A 25 1.75 10.37 31.45
CA SER A 25 0.75 10.39 32.53
C SER A 25 -0.64 9.88 32.12
N ILE A 26 -1.12 10.22 30.92
CA ILE A 26 -2.40 9.74 30.38
C ILE A 26 -2.28 8.26 30.01
N ARG A 27 -1.14 7.86 29.43
CA ARG A 27 -0.87 6.44 29.15
C ARG A 27 -1.00 5.60 30.41
N ASP A 28 -0.33 5.99 31.49
CA ASP A 28 -0.36 5.27 32.76
C ASP A 28 -1.78 5.22 33.35
N LYS A 29 -2.55 6.31 33.24
CA LYS A 29 -3.96 6.35 33.65
C LYS A 29 -4.83 5.42 32.82
N ILE A 30 -4.69 5.41 31.50
CA ILE A 30 -5.43 4.50 30.62
C ILE A 30 -5.04 3.06 30.95
N LYS A 31 -3.73 2.80 31.09
CA LYS A 31 -3.17 1.50 31.42
C LYS A 31 -3.77 0.91 32.70
N ASN A 32 -3.86 1.72 33.76
CA ASN A 32 -4.44 1.31 35.04
C ASN A 32 -5.96 1.10 35.01
N ASN A 33 -6.66 1.65 34.02
CA ASN A 33 -8.12 1.55 33.88
C ASN A 33 -8.55 0.72 32.65
N LEU A 34 -7.60 0.07 31.96
CA LEU A 34 -7.84 -0.69 30.73
C LEU A 34 -8.93 -1.75 30.88
N GLU A 35 -9.00 -2.39 32.05
CA GLU A 35 -10.02 -3.43 32.30
C GLU A 35 -11.44 -2.88 32.21
N SER A 36 -11.68 -1.68 32.75
CA SER A 36 -12.97 -1.01 32.70
C SER A 36 -13.24 -0.37 31.33
N LEU A 37 -12.20 0.10 30.65
CA LEU A 37 -12.30 0.84 29.39
C LEU A 37 -12.55 -0.07 28.18
N LEU A 38 -11.84 -1.21 28.11
CA LEU A 38 -11.86 -2.11 26.96
C LEU A 38 -12.47 -3.47 27.28
N ASN A 39 -12.96 -3.68 28.51
CA ASN A 39 -13.54 -4.93 28.98
C ASN A 39 -12.57 -6.11 28.81
N ILE A 40 -11.31 -5.91 29.17
CA ILE A 40 -10.24 -6.93 29.14
C ILE A 40 -9.77 -7.22 30.56
N ARG A 41 -9.08 -8.33 30.80
CA ARG A 41 -8.35 -8.58 32.06
C ARG A 41 -6.87 -8.44 31.84
N ILE A 42 -6.20 -7.64 32.65
CA ILE A 42 -4.75 -7.46 32.55
C ILE A 42 -4.06 -8.68 33.19
N LEU A 43 -3.17 -9.31 32.45
CA LEU A 43 -2.34 -10.41 32.96
C LEU A 43 -1.02 -9.89 33.50
N GLU A 44 -0.37 -9.01 32.74
CA GLU A 44 0.89 -8.36 33.09
C GLU A 44 1.06 -7.04 32.33
N SER A 45 1.73 -6.08 32.97
CA SER A 45 2.08 -4.77 32.43
C SER A 45 3.59 -4.59 32.39
N ASP A 46 4.11 -3.90 31.37
CA ASP A 46 5.56 -3.66 31.17
C ASP A 46 6.36 -4.96 31.10
N PHE A 47 5.86 -5.90 30.29
CA PHE A 47 6.48 -7.21 30.15
C PHE A 47 7.77 -7.12 29.33
N ASP A 48 8.87 -7.59 29.90
CA ASP A 48 10.16 -7.67 29.23
C ASP A 48 10.21 -8.94 28.38
N THR A 49 10.30 -8.78 27.06
CA THR A 49 10.38 -9.92 26.14
C THR A 49 11.78 -10.52 26.05
N GLY A 50 12.79 -9.89 26.66
CA GLY A 50 14.19 -10.33 26.65
C GLY A 50 14.98 -9.91 25.40
N GLU A 51 14.33 -9.27 24.42
CA GLU A 51 14.92 -8.82 23.15
C GLU A 51 15.15 -7.28 23.11
N ASN A 52 15.40 -6.66 24.26
CA ASN A 52 15.57 -5.21 24.44
C ASN A 52 14.35 -4.32 24.11
N GLU A 53 13.16 -4.90 23.89
CA GLU A 53 11.90 -4.16 23.81
C GLU A 53 10.91 -4.61 24.88
N ARG A 54 10.11 -3.67 25.39
CA ARG A 54 9.08 -3.93 26.42
C ARG A 54 7.70 -3.88 25.80
N LEU A 55 6.89 -4.89 26.12
CA LEU A 55 5.47 -4.93 25.82
C LEU A 55 4.71 -4.09 26.85
N ASP A 56 3.80 -3.24 26.38
CA ASP A 56 3.05 -2.36 27.29
C ASP A 56 2.13 -3.16 28.21
N VAL A 57 1.23 -3.99 27.65
CA VAL A 57 0.27 -4.81 28.40
C VAL A 57 -0.04 -6.12 27.68
N ILE A 58 -0.02 -7.22 28.43
CA ILE A 58 -0.57 -8.53 28.04
C ILE A 58 -1.89 -8.72 28.77
N ALA A 59 -2.93 -9.10 28.04
CA ALA A 59 -4.29 -9.19 28.54
C ALA A 59 -5.06 -10.41 28.00
N LEU A 60 -6.18 -10.70 28.66
CA LEU A 60 -7.16 -11.70 28.25
C LEU A 60 -8.49 -11.01 27.94
N GLY A 61 -9.02 -11.19 26.73
CA GLY A 61 -10.30 -10.60 26.33
C GLY A 61 -11.51 -11.32 26.93
N THR A 62 -12.70 -10.78 26.68
CA THR A 62 -13.97 -11.31 27.20
C THR A 62 -14.30 -12.73 26.74
N GLU A 63 -13.77 -13.16 25.60
CA GLU A 63 -14.00 -14.49 25.03
C GLU A 63 -12.83 -15.46 25.31
N ASN A 64 -12.04 -15.20 26.35
CA ASN A 64 -10.78 -15.90 26.63
C ASN A 64 -9.79 -15.85 25.46
N ASN A 65 -9.84 -14.79 24.66
CA ASN A 65 -8.92 -14.58 23.55
C ASN A 65 -7.64 -13.86 24.05
N PRO A 66 -6.44 -14.33 23.67
CA PRO A 66 -5.18 -13.66 24.00
C PRO A 66 -5.10 -12.28 23.36
N LEU A 67 -4.75 -11.27 24.13
CA LEU A 67 -4.62 -9.90 23.64
C LEU A 67 -3.31 -9.26 24.12
N ILE A 68 -2.69 -8.46 23.26
CA ILE A 68 -1.66 -7.50 23.66
C ILE A 68 -2.19 -6.10 23.36
N VAL A 69 -1.99 -5.17 24.28
CA VAL A 69 -2.28 -3.75 24.07
C VAL A 69 -0.96 -3.03 23.86
N LEU A 70 -0.86 -2.27 22.77
CA LEU A 70 0.30 -1.44 22.43
C LEU A 70 -0.12 0.03 22.42
N PHE A 71 0.70 0.90 23.01
CA PHE A 71 0.45 2.34 23.05
C PHE A 71 1.36 3.09 22.09
N GLN A 72 0.75 3.92 21.25
CA GLN A 72 1.51 4.80 20.37
C GLN A 72 2.20 5.89 21.18
N THR A 73 3.52 5.98 21.03
CA THR A 73 4.32 6.98 21.74
C THR A 73 4.50 8.26 20.92
N THR A 74 4.62 8.12 19.61
CA THR A 74 4.80 9.22 18.65
C THR A 74 3.95 9.00 17.39
N GLN A 75 3.53 10.08 16.73
CA GLN A 75 2.75 9.97 15.49
C GLN A 75 3.52 9.35 14.31
N SER A 76 4.85 9.42 14.33
CA SER A 76 5.73 8.85 13.30
C SER A 76 6.02 7.36 13.47
N GLU A 77 5.62 6.76 14.59
CA GLU A 77 5.85 5.35 14.89
C GLU A 77 4.91 4.46 14.07
N SER A 78 5.47 3.49 13.35
CA SER A 78 4.67 2.51 12.60
C SER A 78 4.07 1.46 13.56
N MET A 79 3.00 1.85 14.24
CA MET A 79 2.26 1.00 15.18
C MET A 79 1.77 -0.30 14.53
N VAL A 80 1.43 -0.25 13.24
CA VAL A 80 0.96 -1.43 12.50
C VAL A 80 2.08 -2.47 12.35
N SER A 81 3.31 -2.05 12.02
CA SER A 81 4.45 -2.96 11.92
C SER A 81 4.76 -3.62 13.28
N LYS A 82 4.72 -2.85 14.38
CA LYS A 82 4.86 -3.40 15.73
C LYS A 82 3.75 -4.38 16.08
N ALA A 83 2.49 -4.06 15.74
CA ALA A 83 1.36 -4.93 15.98
C ALA A 83 1.51 -6.29 15.27
N VAL A 84 1.95 -6.30 14.01
CA VAL A 84 2.21 -7.55 13.29
C VAL A 84 3.29 -8.38 13.96
N PHE A 85 4.43 -7.75 14.30
CA PHE A 85 5.54 -8.42 14.96
C PHE A 85 5.12 -9.06 16.30
N TYR A 86 4.43 -8.29 17.15
CA TYR A 86 4.02 -8.76 18.47
C TYR A 86 2.87 -9.76 18.44
N LEU A 87 2.04 -9.74 17.40
CA LEU A 87 1.05 -10.78 17.19
C LEU A 87 1.71 -12.13 16.89
N ASP A 88 2.72 -12.15 16.02
CA ASP A 88 3.47 -13.38 15.75
C ASP A 88 4.26 -13.82 16.99
N TRP A 89 4.83 -12.89 17.76
CA TRP A 89 5.45 -13.19 19.06
C TRP A 89 4.45 -13.84 20.04
N LEU A 90 3.22 -13.31 20.16
CA LEU A 90 2.18 -13.85 21.03
C LEU A 90 1.81 -15.29 20.64
N ILE A 91 1.70 -15.56 19.34
CA ILE A 91 1.37 -16.89 18.81
C ILE A 91 2.53 -17.86 19.03
N ASN A 92 3.78 -17.42 18.96
CA ASN A 92 4.96 -18.26 19.19
C ASN A 92 5.21 -18.53 20.69
N ASN A 93 4.72 -17.64 21.58
CA ASN A 93 4.98 -17.69 23.02
C ASN A 93 3.76 -18.12 23.87
N LYS A 94 2.95 -19.06 23.36
CA LYS A 94 1.72 -19.53 24.05
C LYS A 94 1.98 -20.07 25.46
N GLY A 95 3.09 -20.78 25.65
CA GLY A 95 3.45 -21.36 26.94
C GLY A 95 3.70 -20.30 28.03
N LEU A 96 4.31 -19.17 27.65
CA LEU A 96 4.52 -18.04 28.56
C LEU A 96 3.19 -17.38 28.91
N PHE A 97 2.35 -17.10 27.92
CA PHE A 97 1.03 -16.52 28.14
C PHE A 97 0.16 -17.38 29.07
N ASN A 98 0.13 -18.70 28.87
CA ASN A 98 -0.62 -19.63 29.70
C ASN A 98 -0.17 -19.59 31.17
N LYS A 99 1.15 -19.49 31.40
CA LYS A 99 1.73 -19.37 32.74
C LYS A 99 1.32 -18.06 33.42
N LEU A 100 1.28 -16.95 32.66
CA LEU A 100 0.78 -15.66 33.16
C LEU A 100 -0.71 -15.72 33.46
N ALA A 101 -1.51 -16.31 32.58
CA ALA A 101 -2.95 -16.45 32.76
C ALA A 101 -3.30 -17.26 34.02
N GLN A 102 -2.60 -18.38 34.27
CA GLN A 102 -2.77 -19.17 35.50
C GLN A 102 -2.37 -18.43 36.77
N LYS A 103 -1.33 -17.60 36.71
CA LYS A 103 -0.83 -16.84 37.86
C LYS A 103 -1.80 -15.73 38.26
N THR A 104 -2.37 -15.03 37.28
CA THR A 104 -3.17 -13.81 37.51
C THR A 104 -4.66 -14.12 37.66
N VAL A 105 -5.19 -15.12 36.93
CA VAL A 105 -6.62 -15.47 36.98
C VAL A 105 -6.81 -16.80 37.72
N PRO A 106 -7.41 -16.79 38.94
CA PRO A 106 -7.63 -18.01 39.70
C PRO A 106 -8.61 -18.94 38.96
N ASN A 107 -8.22 -20.22 38.82
CA ASN A 107 -8.99 -21.27 38.14
C ASN A 107 -9.22 -21.04 36.63
N VAL A 108 -8.36 -20.29 35.94
CA VAL A 108 -8.44 -20.19 34.47
C VAL A 108 -8.19 -21.56 33.83
N ASN A 109 -9.10 -21.98 32.97
CA ASN A 109 -8.91 -23.15 32.14
C ASN A 109 -8.07 -22.76 30.92
N ILE A 110 -6.80 -23.17 30.88
CA ILE A 110 -5.91 -22.89 29.74
C ILE A 110 -6.50 -23.42 28.43
N ASP A 111 -7.15 -24.57 28.46
CA ASP A 111 -7.70 -25.21 27.25
C ASP A 111 -8.89 -24.43 26.68
N SER A 112 -9.45 -23.49 27.45
CA SER A 112 -10.52 -22.59 27.01
C SER A 112 -10.02 -21.31 26.33
N ILE A 113 -8.70 -21.12 26.21
CA ILE A 113 -8.10 -19.94 25.58
C ILE A 113 -8.20 -20.08 24.05
N ASP A 114 -8.92 -19.16 23.41
CA ASP A 114 -9.13 -19.16 21.97
C ASP A 114 -7.97 -18.45 21.25
N TRP A 115 -6.95 -19.24 20.91
CA TRP A 115 -5.79 -18.79 20.14
C TRP A 115 -6.10 -18.39 18.70
N GLN A 116 -7.24 -18.80 18.13
CA GLN A 116 -7.64 -18.38 16.78
C GLN A 116 -8.08 -16.91 16.77
N LYS A 117 -8.52 -16.41 17.92
CA LYS A 117 -8.90 -15.00 18.14
C LYS A 117 -7.80 -14.17 18.81
N ALA A 118 -6.57 -14.67 18.85
CA ALA A 118 -5.43 -13.91 19.37
C ALA A 118 -5.29 -12.59 18.58
N GLY A 119 -5.13 -11.47 19.28
CA GLY A 119 -5.17 -10.15 18.64
C GLY A 119 -4.38 -9.06 19.36
N ILE A 120 -4.29 -7.91 18.71
CA ILE A 120 -3.57 -6.74 19.20
C ILE A 120 -4.51 -5.54 19.24
N PHE A 121 -4.51 -4.79 20.34
CA PHE A 121 -5.17 -3.50 20.44
C PHE A 121 -4.11 -2.39 20.38
N CYS A 122 -4.13 -1.59 19.32
CA CYS A 122 -3.27 -0.42 19.18
C CYS A 122 -4.03 0.80 19.71
N VAL A 123 -3.55 1.39 20.80
CA VAL A 123 -4.13 2.58 21.41
C VAL A 123 -3.27 3.79 21.06
N GLY A 124 -3.82 4.76 20.34
CA GLY A 124 -3.08 5.90 19.81
C GLY A 124 -3.86 7.21 19.83
N GLY A 125 -3.16 8.32 19.63
CA GLY A 125 -3.79 9.65 19.57
C GLY A 125 -4.52 9.87 18.24
N ASP A 126 -3.90 9.47 17.14
CA ASP A 126 -4.54 9.39 15.83
C ASP A 126 -3.82 8.36 14.94
N PHE A 127 -4.56 7.79 13.98
CA PHE A 127 -4.04 6.83 13.02
C PHE A 127 -4.17 7.38 11.60
N SER A 128 -3.09 7.25 10.83
CA SER A 128 -3.10 7.71 9.46
C SER A 128 -4.08 6.88 8.61
N LYS A 129 -4.50 7.43 7.46
CA LYS A 129 -5.26 6.67 6.46
C LYS A 129 -4.51 5.42 5.98
N PHE A 130 -3.17 5.44 6.02
CA PHE A 130 -2.32 4.33 5.65
C PHE A 130 -2.33 3.24 6.71
N ASP A 131 -2.32 3.59 8.01
CA ASP A 131 -2.40 2.59 9.09
C ASP A 131 -3.72 1.82 9.01
N ARG A 132 -4.82 2.53 8.79
CA ARG A 132 -6.15 1.91 8.59
C ARG A 132 -6.19 1.00 7.36
N TYR A 133 -5.59 1.44 6.25
CA TYR A 133 -5.51 0.65 5.02
C TYR A 133 -4.63 -0.60 5.20
N MET A 134 -3.50 -0.49 5.89
CA MET A 134 -2.61 -1.60 6.14
C MET A 134 -3.28 -2.65 7.02
N VAL A 135 -3.90 -2.24 8.12
CA VAL A 135 -4.57 -3.16 9.04
C VAL A 135 -5.75 -3.88 8.36
N SER A 136 -6.48 -3.21 7.46
CA SER A 136 -7.57 -3.86 6.71
C SER A 136 -7.09 -4.94 5.73
N HIS A 137 -5.86 -4.85 5.21
CA HIS A 137 -5.29 -5.80 4.25
C HIS A 137 -4.42 -6.88 4.88
N ILE A 138 -3.97 -6.71 6.12
CA ILE A 138 -3.13 -7.69 6.82
C ILE A 138 -3.92 -8.96 7.18
N GLY A 139 -5.25 -8.90 7.29
CA GLY A 139 -6.10 -10.06 7.56
C GLY A 139 -5.85 -10.70 8.93
N ARG A 140 -5.36 -9.92 9.89
CA ARG A 140 -5.07 -10.34 11.27
C ARG A 140 -5.96 -9.58 12.26
N ASN A 141 -6.12 -10.13 13.47
CA ASN A 141 -6.96 -9.55 14.50
C ASN A 141 -6.28 -8.35 15.18
N ILE A 142 -6.19 -7.21 14.49
CA ILE A 142 -5.58 -5.98 15.00
C ILE A 142 -6.66 -4.89 15.03
N GLU A 143 -6.93 -4.33 16.22
CA GLU A 143 -7.86 -3.22 16.42
C GLU A 143 -7.11 -1.90 16.62
N LEU A 144 -7.63 -0.83 16.00
CA LEU A 144 -7.09 0.53 16.18
C LEU A 144 -8.06 1.34 17.03
N ILE A 145 -7.58 1.83 18.17
CA ILE A 145 -8.37 2.55 19.18
C ILE A 145 -7.77 3.94 19.36
N ARG A 146 -8.53 4.95 18.95
CA ARG A 146 -8.15 6.35 19.07
C ARG A 146 -8.59 6.91 20.41
N CYS A 147 -7.66 7.60 21.08
CA CYS A 147 -7.91 8.30 22.32
C CYS A 147 -7.68 9.80 22.14
N LYS A 148 -8.74 10.60 22.32
CA LYS A 148 -8.69 12.06 22.23
C LYS A 148 -9.00 12.69 23.57
N LYS A 149 -8.17 13.63 24.01
CA LYS A 149 -8.42 14.44 25.21
C LYS A 149 -9.14 15.74 24.81
N TYR A 150 -10.19 16.06 25.54
CA TYR A 150 -10.93 17.30 25.42
C TYR A 150 -10.75 18.14 26.69
N ASP A 151 -11.09 19.42 26.59
CA ASP A 151 -11.16 20.30 27.75
C ASP A 151 -12.04 19.74 28.86
N ARG A 152 -11.83 20.23 30.10
CA ARG A 152 -12.53 19.80 31.32
C ARG A 152 -12.28 18.33 31.70
N ASP A 153 -11.08 17.84 31.41
CA ASP A 153 -10.61 16.48 31.75
C ASP A 153 -11.48 15.35 31.17
N LEU A 154 -12.02 15.59 29.97
CA LEU A 154 -12.80 14.59 29.24
C LEU A 154 -11.88 13.77 28.31
N LEU A 155 -12.11 12.46 28.25
CA LEU A 155 -11.41 11.53 27.36
C LEU A 155 -12.44 10.82 26.49
N VAL A 156 -12.23 10.85 25.17
CA VAL A 156 -13.02 10.09 24.19
C VAL A 156 -12.17 8.94 23.68
N ILE A 157 -12.72 7.74 23.72
CA ILE A 157 -12.12 6.52 23.19
C ILE A 157 -13.01 6.02 22.06
N GLU A 158 -12.43 5.88 20.88
CA GLU A 158 -13.14 5.50 19.65
C GLU A 158 -12.39 4.35 18.97
N THR A 159 -13.08 3.25 18.68
CA THR A 159 -12.52 2.21 17.82
C THR A 159 -12.62 2.67 16.36
N VAL A 160 -11.47 3.01 15.77
CA VAL A 160 -11.39 3.52 14.39
C VAL A 160 -11.32 2.38 13.36
N PHE A 161 -10.81 1.23 13.79
CA PHE A 161 -10.81 0.02 12.98
C PHE A 161 -10.99 -1.20 13.87
N LYS A 162 -11.92 -2.06 13.48
CA LYS A 162 -12.15 -3.38 14.07
C LYS A 162 -12.17 -4.42 12.95
N PRO A 163 -11.35 -5.48 13.01
CA PRO A 163 -11.37 -6.53 12.01
C PRO A 163 -12.69 -7.28 12.11
N ILE A 164 -13.30 -7.55 10.96
CA ILE A 164 -14.51 -8.36 10.89
C ILE A 164 -14.10 -9.79 11.28
N SER A 165 -14.61 -10.28 12.41
CA SER A 165 -14.35 -11.64 12.87
C SER A 165 -14.80 -12.62 11.79
N ILE A 166 -13.86 -13.39 11.24
CA ILE A 166 -14.12 -14.37 10.17
C ILE A 166 -15.04 -15.53 10.64
N ASN A 167 -15.38 -15.60 11.94
CA ASN A 167 -16.15 -16.70 12.54
C ASN A 167 -17.47 -16.32 13.26
N SER A 168 -18.26 -15.37 12.75
CA SER A 168 -19.69 -15.31 13.11
C SER A 168 -20.62 -15.13 11.91
N CYS A 169 -20.52 -16.05 10.94
CA CYS A 169 -21.59 -16.23 9.97
C CYS A 169 -22.71 -17.07 10.62
N ARG A 170 -23.54 -16.45 11.47
CA ARG A 170 -24.91 -16.92 11.79
C ARG A 170 -25.82 -15.72 12.10
N THR A 171 -26.65 -15.41 11.11
CA THR A 171 -28.03 -14.88 11.23
C THR A 171 -28.40 -14.07 12.48
N SER A 172 -28.55 -12.76 12.32
CA SER A 172 -29.74 -12.05 12.79
C SER A 172 -29.91 -10.75 12.00
N ALA A 173 -30.97 -10.70 11.21
CA ALA A 173 -31.53 -9.45 10.73
C ALA A 173 -32.19 -8.74 11.92
N LEU A 174 -31.92 -7.45 12.11
CA LEU A 174 -32.92 -6.41 12.41
C LEU A 174 -32.26 -5.02 12.54
N ALA A 175 -32.84 -4.11 11.76
CA ALA A 175 -32.65 -2.68 11.55
C ALA A 175 -32.24 -1.77 12.73
N LEU A 176 -31.61 -0.63 12.38
CA LEU A 176 -32.12 0.76 12.54
C LEU A 176 -31.16 1.75 11.82
N THR A 177 -31.53 2.33 10.66
CA THR A 177 -31.91 3.77 10.41
C THR A 177 -30.87 4.82 10.82
N SER A 178 -30.54 5.90 10.10
CA SER A 178 -30.83 6.46 8.77
C SER A 178 -30.05 7.79 8.67
N ALA A 179 -29.28 8.03 7.60
CA ALA A 179 -28.84 9.36 7.16
C ALA A 179 -28.35 9.29 5.68
N PRO A 180 -28.39 10.38 4.90
CA PRO A 180 -28.93 10.34 3.54
C PRO A 180 -27.91 10.29 2.39
N ASN A 181 -28.33 9.61 1.32
CA ASN A 181 -28.02 9.76 -0.10
C ASN A 181 -26.74 10.50 -0.52
N VAL A 182 -25.76 9.72 -0.99
CA VAL A 182 -25.01 10.04 -2.21
C VAL A 182 -25.11 8.84 -3.15
N GLU A 183 -25.80 9.09 -4.26
CA GLU A 183 -25.89 8.36 -5.53
C GLU A 183 -26.34 6.88 -5.55
N GLN A 184 -27.45 6.69 -6.27
CA GLN A 184 -28.14 5.44 -6.51
C GLN A 184 -27.27 4.46 -7.31
N ASN A 185 -26.56 3.57 -6.61
CA ASN A 185 -26.07 2.34 -7.23
C ASN A 185 -27.23 1.35 -7.37
N LYS A 186 -27.72 1.18 -8.61
CA LYS A 186 -28.45 -0.03 -9.01
C LYS A 186 -27.63 -1.23 -8.52
N THR A 187 -28.16 -2.01 -7.58
CA THR A 187 -27.51 -3.25 -7.11
C THR A 187 -27.19 -4.13 -8.31
N LYS A 188 -25.92 -4.14 -8.74
CA LYS A 188 -25.42 -5.04 -9.77
C LYS A 188 -25.62 -6.46 -9.23
N LYS A 189 -26.52 -7.22 -9.85
CA LYS A 189 -26.67 -8.65 -9.55
C LYS A 189 -25.48 -9.36 -10.19
N TYR A 190 -24.55 -9.83 -9.36
CA TYR A 190 -23.44 -10.66 -9.81
C TYR A 190 -23.88 -12.11 -9.94
N THR A 191 -23.56 -12.73 -11.09
CA THR A 191 -23.80 -14.16 -11.30
C THR A 191 -22.63 -14.93 -10.73
N LYS A 192 -22.89 -16.00 -9.97
CA LYS A 192 -21.85 -16.90 -9.49
C LYS A 192 -21.21 -17.60 -10.70
N VAL A 193 -19.91 -17.40 -10.91
CA VAL A 193 -19.15 -17.93 -12.05
C VAL A 193 -18.35 -19.17 -11.67
N SER A 194 -17.91 -19.27 -10.41
CA SER A 194 -17.17 -20.43 -9.90
C SER A 194 -17.72 -20.95 -8.57
N GLN A 195 -17.18 -22.06 -8.08
CA GLN A 195 -17.47 -22.57 -6.75
C GLN A 195 -16.49 -22.07 -5.69
N VAL A 196 -15.28 -21.70 -6.09
CA VAL A 196 -14.20 -21.25 -5.22
C VAL A 196 -13.50 -20.02 -5.82
N PRO A 197 -12.80 -19.20 -5.02
CA PRO A 197 -11.93 -18.16 -5.52
C PRO A 197 -10.81 -18.75 -6.38
N ARG A 198 -10.34 -17.98 -7.37
CA ARG A 198 -9.36 -18.44 -8.36
C ARG A 198 -8.38 -17.34 -8.72
N ILE A 199 -7.15 -17.75 -8.99
CA ILE A 199 -6.11 -16.88 -9.54
C ILE A 199 -6.16 -16.90 -11.06
N GLY A 200 -6.15 -15.72 -11.67
CA GLY A 200 -6.03 -15.51 -13.11
C GLY A 200 -5.10 -14.33 -13.40
N TYR A 201 -5.02 -13.90 -14.65
CA TYR A 201 -4.29 -12.68 -15.03
C TYR A 201 -5.24 -11.63 -15.61
N CYS A 202 -4.92 -10.36 -15.39
CA CYS A 202 -5.72 -9.24 -15.81
C CYS A 202 -5.52 -8.93 -17.30
N GLN A 203 -6.61 -8.67 -18.02
CA GLN A 203 -6.61 -8.17 -19.38
C GLN A 203 -7.54 -6.96 -19.46
N ILE A 204 -7.03 -5.84 -19.95
CA ILE A 204 -7.77 -4.57 -19.99
C ILE A 204 -8.14 -4.27 -21.43
N GLU A 205 -9.43 -4.25 -21.72
CA GLU A 205 -9.95 -4.03 -23.06
C GLU A 205 -11.25 -3.24 -22.99
N ASN A 206 -11.46 -2.31 -23.94
CA ASN A 206 -12.67 -1.51 -24.04
C ASN A 206 -13.05 -0.79 -22.72
N GLY A 207 -12.06 -0.32 -21.97
CA GLY A 207 -12.25 0.39 -20.71
C GLY A 207 -12.73 -0.48 -19.54
N LYS A 208 -12.59 -1.81 -19.64
CA LYS A 208 -12.97 -2.76 -18.59
C LYS A 208 -11.82 -3.71 -18.26
N HIS A 209 -11.81 -4.18 -17.02
CA HIS A 209 -10.86 -5.16 -16.52
C HIS A 209 -11.48 -6.56 -16.59
N TYR A 210 -10.73 -7.50 -17.13
CA TYR A 210 -11.12 -8.90 -17.19
C TYR A 210 -10.07 -9.78 -16.54
N VAL A 211 -10.49 -10.81 -15.84
CA VAL A 211 -9.63 -11.90 -15.38
C VAL A 211 -9.70 -13.01 -16.43
N VAL A 212 -8.53 -13.55 -16.78
CA VAL A 212 -8.39 -14.69 -17.68
C VAL A 212 -7.76 -15.86 -16.94
N PHE A 213 -8.40 -17.02 -17.07
CA PHE A 213 -7.96 -18.27 -16.45
C PHE A 213 -7.24 -19.17 -17.48
N PRO A 214 -6.49 -20.20 -17.05
CA PRO A 214 -5.72 -21.07 -17.95
C PRO A 214 -6.51 -21.67 -19.13
N GLY A 215 -7.81 -21.95 -18.96
CA GLY A 215 -8.69 -22.43 -20.02
C GLY A 215 -9.18 -21.38 -21.01
N LYS A 216 -8.62 -20.16 -20.99
CA LYS A 216 -9.08 -18.96 -21.72
C LYS A 216 -10.50 -18.52 -21.37
N GLU A 217 -11.06 -19.04 -20.29
CA GLU A 217 -12.26 -18.49 -19.67
C GLU A 217 -11.95 -17.07 -19.21
N LYS A 218 -12.84 -16.13 -19.57
CA LYS A 218 -12.68 -14.70 -19.32
C LYS A 218 -13.89 -14.17 -18.57
N GLY A 219 -13.67 -13.42 -17.50
CA GLY A 219 -14.71 -12.79 -16.70
C GLY A 219 -14.39 -11.33 -16.40
N GLU A 220 -15.39 -10.45 -16.36
CA GLU A 220 -15.20 -9.05 -15.92
C GLU A 220 -14.85 -9.03 -14.43
N ILE A 221 -13.84 -8.25 -14.04
CA ILE A 221 -13.44 -8.06 -12.64
C ILE A 221 -14.27 -6.93 -12.05
N PHE A 222 -14.95 -7.23 -10.94
CA PHE A 222 -15.79 -6.27 -10.25
C PHE A 222 -15.15 -5.76 -8.96
N GLU A 223 -15.64 -4.62 -8.46
CA GLU A 223 -15.26 -4.06 -7.16
C GLU A 223 -13.76 -3.79 -6.99
N ILE A 224 -13.03 -3.49 -8.08
CA ILE A 224 -11.63 -3.04 -7.98
C ILE A 224 -11.60 -1.71 -7.22
N PRO A 225 -10.95 -1.64 -6.03
CA PRO A 225 -10.92 -0.44 -5.22
C PRO A 225 -10.42 0.76 -6.01
N VAL A 226 -10.96 1.94 -5.75
CA VAL A 226 -10.70 3.16 -6.52
C VAL A 226 -9.19 3.47 -6.61
N THR A 227 -8.44 3.19 -5.54
CA THR A 227 -6.99 3.41 -5.42
C THR A 227 -6.11 2.33 -6.07
N ILE A 228 -6.67 1.19 -6.47
CA ILE A 228 -5.90 0.06 -7.03
C ILE A 228 -5.94 0.09 -8.54
N TYR A 229 -4.77 0.00 -9.17
CA TYR A 229 -4.65 -0.11 -10.62
C TYR A 229 -4.07 -1.48 -10.97
N LEU A 230 -4.67 -2.15 -11.95
CA LEU A 230 -4.18 -3.43 -12.44
C LEU A 230 -3.38 -3.20 -13.72
N ALA A 231 -2.25 -3.88 -13.86
CA ALA A 231 -1.49 -3.86 -15.11
C ALA A 231 -1.99 -4.95 -16.06
N GLN A 232 -1.70 -4.77 -17.36
CA GLN A 232 -1.90 -5.81 -18.35
C GLN A 232 -1.10 -7.06 -17.96
N ASN A 233 -1.75 -8.23 -18.05
CA ASN A 233 -1.24 -9.54 -17.67
C ASN A 233 -0.82 -9.70 -16.21
N GLN A 234 -1.20 -8.78 -15.32
CA GLN A 234 -0.91 -8.91 -13.89
C GLN A 234 -1.76 -10.02 -13.27
N PHE A 235 -1.13 -10.89 -12.48
CA PHE A 235 -1.87 -11.91 -11.72
C PHE A 235 -2.79 -11.26 -10.69
N VAL A 236 -4.03 -11.76 -10.61
CA VAL A 236 -5.10 -11.25 -9.75
C VAL A 236 -5.87 -12.43 -9.14
N LEU A 237 -6.23 -12.29 -7.87
CA LEU A 237 -7.16 -13.19 -7.18
C LEU A 237 -8.56 -12.58 -7.24
N VAL A 238 -9.54 -13.39 -7.64
CA VAL A 238 -10.95 -13.04 -7.61
C VAL A 238 -11.76 -14.11 -6.87
N ASP A 239 -12.89 -13.72 -6.30
CA ASP A 239 -13.83 -14.64 -5.65
C ASP A 239 -14.74 -15.36 -6.66
N GLU A 240 -15.70 -16.14 -6.16
CA GLU A 240 -16.64 -16.90 -6.99
C GLU A 240 -17.60 -16.04 -7.85
N TYR A 241 -17.64 -14.73 -7.61
CA TYR A 241 -18.43 -13.73 -8.34
C TYR A 241 -17.56 -12.81 -9.23
N ASN A 242 -16.27 -13.13 -9.39
CA ASN A 242 -15.26 -12.28 -10.04
C ASN A 242 -15.04 -10.92 -9.34
N ARG A 243 -15.31 -10.81 -8.05
CA ARG A 243 -14.97 -9.61 -7.28
C ARG A 243 -13.48 -9.64 -6.92
N PHE A 244 -12.83 -8.50 -7.09
CA PHE A 244 -11.41 -8.33 -6.80
C PHE A 244 -11.10 -8.67 -5.33
N GLN A 245 -10.08 -9.51 -5.11
CA GLN A 245 -9.57 -9.83 -3.78
C GLN A 245 -8.14 -9.34 -3.59
N TYR A 246 -7.26 -9.61 -4.58
CA TYR A 246 -5.84 -9.28 -4.44
C TYR A 246 -5.14 -9.11 -5.80
N ALA A 247 -4.18 -8.19 -5.88
CA ALA A 247 -3.31 -8.01 -7.04
C ALA A 247 -1.89 -8.46 -6.70
N PHE A 248 -1.39 -9.46 -7.42
CA PHE A 248 -0.04 -9.99 -7.19
C PHE A 248 1.01 -9.16 -7.93
N PRO A 249 2.25 -9.02 -7.42
CA PRO A 249 3.33 -8.29 -8.10
C PRO A 249 4.01 -9.11 -9.22
N TYR A 250 3.30 -10.07 -9.81
CA TYR A 250 3.80 -10.99 -10.84
C TYR A 250 2.97 -10.82 -12.10
N TRP A 251 3.61 -10.84 -13.27
CA TRP A 251 2.93 -10.71 -14.56
C TRP A 251 3.20 -11.92 -15.44
N LEU A 252 2.24 -12.23 -16.30
CA LEU A 252 2.42 -13.15 -17.41
C LEU A 252 3.04 -12.36 -18.58
N ASN A 253 4.21 -12.80 -19.06
CA ASN A 253 4.87 -12.12 -20.18
C ASN A 253 4.08 -12.33 -21.49
N ASP A 254 4.01 -11.30 -22.35
CA ASP A 254 3.25 -11.32 -23.61
C ASP A 254 3.65 -12.45 -24.58
N ASN A 255 4.92 -12.90 -24.51
CA ASN A 255 5.46 -13.95 -25.37
C ASN A 255 5.30 -15.36 -24.78
N GLU A 256 4.67 -15.51 -23.61
CA GLU A 256 4.49 -16.81 -22.99
C GLU A 256 3.24 -17.51 -23.53
N ILE A 257 3.48 -18.53 -24.37
CA ILE A 257 2.43 -19.44 -24.81
C ILE A 257 1.95 -20.22 -23.58
N LEU A 258 0.74 -19.89 -23.09
CA LEU A 258 0.06 -20.71 -22.09
C LEU A 258 -0.21 -22.09 -22.70
N SER A 259 0.43 -23.12 -22.15
CA SER A 259 0.20 -24.48 -22.60
C SER A 259 -1.22 -24.92 -22.23
N SER A 260 -1.84 -25.77 -23.05
CA SER A 260 -3.14 -26.38 -22.78
C SER A 260 -3.17 -27.22 -21.48
N ASN A 261 -2.01 -27.48 -20.90
CA ASN A 261 -1.86 -28.37 -19.76
C ASN A 261 -1.89 -27.61 -18.41
N ILE A 262 -1.92 -26.28 -18.44
CA ILE A 262 -2.07 -25.49 -17.22
C ILE A 262 -3.50 -25.64 -16.72
N ALA A 263 -3.67 -26.26 -15.55
CA ALA A 263 -4.97 -26.39 -14.91
C ALA A 263 -5.27 -25.20 -13.98
N SER A 264 -4.25 -24.68 -13.29
CA SER A 264 -4.42 -23.60 -12.32
C SER A 264 -3.15 -22.78 -12.14
N PHE A 265 -3.33 -21.51 -11.76
CA PHE A 265 -2.28 -20.70 -11.15
C PHE A 265 -2.37 -20.84 -9.63
N ALA A 266 -1.22 -20.81 -8.96
CA ALA A 266 -1.17 -20.98 -7.51
C ALA A 266 -0.02 -20.18 -6.88
N VAL A 267 -0.19 -19.82 -5.61
CA VAL A 267 0.82 -19.17 -4.77
C VAL A 267 1.61 -20.25 -4.03
N VAL A 268 2.94 -20.19 -4.07
CA VAL A 268 3.83 -21.08 -3.34
C VAL A 268 3.86 -20.71 -1.87
N LEU A 269 3.78 -21.72 -1.00
CA LEU A 269 3.93 -21.62 0.45
C LEU A 269 4.99 -22.61 0.91
N LEU A 270 6.07 -22.11 1.52
CA LEU A 270 7.16 -22.95 2.03
C LEU A 270 6.89 -23.31 3.49
N LYS A 271 6.80 -24.60 3.82
CA LYS A 271 6.56 -25.07 5.18
C LYS A 271 7.36 -26.33 5.47
N ASP A 272 8.13 -26.32 6.56
CA ASP A 272 8.85 -27.50 7.08
C ASP A 272 9.68 -28.25 6.01
N SER A 273 10.37 -27.49 5.15
CA SER A 273 11.16 -27.98 4.00
C SER A 273 10.37 -28.65 2.87
N GLU A 274 9.04 -28.64 2.93
CA GLU A 274 8.16 -29.02 1.83
C GLU A 274 7.56 -27.78 1.14
N VAL A 275 7.15 -27.97 -0.12
CA VAL A 275 6.56 -26.92 -0.96
C VAL A 275 5.07 -27.20 -1.14
N PHE A 276 4.25 -26.27 -0.66
CA PHE A 276 2.81 -26.27 -0.84
C PHE A 276 2.40 -25.17 -1.83
N ILE A 277 1.19 -25.30 -2.36
CA ILE A 277 0.55 -24.31 -3.21
C ILE A 277 -0.89 -24.04 -2.74
N ASP A 278 -1.31 -22.79 -2.90
CA ASP A 278 -2.67 -22.31 -2.71
C ASP A 278 -3.21 -21.75 -4.02
N LYS A 279 -4.37 -22.23 -4.48
CA LYS A 279 -4.97 -21.82 -5.77
C LYS A 279 -5.87 -20.58 -5.64
N GLY A 280 -5.91 -19.97 -4.46
CA GLY A 280 -6.74 -18.83 -4.08
C GLY A 280 -7.89 -19.21 -3.14
N ASP A 281 -8.09 -20.50 -2.88
CA ASP A 281 -9.15 -21.06 -2.05
C ASP A 281 -8.75 -21.25 -0.58
N ASN A 282 -7.54 -20.82 -0.20
CA ASN A 282 -6.93 -21.04 1.11
C ASN A 282 -6.74 -22.52 1.47
N MET A 283 -6.74 -23.41 0.46
CA MET A 283 -6.40 -24.82 0.64
C MET A 283 -4.96 -25.09 0.23
N LEU A 284 -4.24 -25.82 1.08
CA LEU A 284 -2.85 -26.19 0.84
C LEU A 284 -2.76 -27.53 0.11
N TRP A 285 -2.20 -27.49 -1.09
CA TRP A 285 -1.92 -28.69 -1.88
C TRP A 285 -0.41 -28.89 -1.97
N LYS A 286 0.05 -30.13 -1.96
CA LYS A 286 1.48 -30.43 -2.18
C LYS A 286 1.85 -30.13 -3.64
N LEU A 287 2.97 -29.43 -3.84
CA LEU A 287 3.52 -29.20 -5.18
C LEU A 287 4.41 -30.38 -5.57
N ASN A 288 4.08 -31.01 -6.69
CA ASN A 288 4.78 -32.19 -7.18
C ASN A 288 5.80 -31.83 -8.27
N ASN A 289 6.82 -32.66 -8.47
CA ASN A 289 7.74 -32.62 -9.61
C ASN A 289 8.45 -31.26 -9.84
N VAL A 290 8.84 -30.57 -8.76
CA VAL A 290 9.69 -29.36 -8.89
C VAL A 290 11.10 -29.78 -9.35
N PRO A 291 11.59 -29.29 -10.51
CA PRO A 291 12.91 -29.62 -11.00
C PRO A 291 14.01 -29.14 -10.04
N SER A 292 15.11 -29.89 -9.90
CA SER A 292 16.19 -29.59 -8.97
C SER A 292 16.92 -28.26 -9.23
N ASN A 293 16.84 -27.74 -10.46
CA ASN A 293 17.39 -26.44 -10.85
C ASN A 293 16.44 -25.26 -10.58
N VAL A 294 15.23 -25.50 -10.10
CA VAL A 294 14.24 -24.46 -9.80
C VAL A 294 14.26 -24.17 -8.30
N GLN A 295 14.61 -22.94 -7.95
CA GLN A 295 14.52 -22.43 -6.58
C GLN A 295 13.26 -21.60 -6.41
N LEU A 296 12.25 -22.18 -5.75
CA LEU A 296 11.03 -21.47 -5.41
C LEU A 296 11.21 -20.71 -4.10
N ARG A 297 10.66 -19.50 -4.06
CA ARG A 297 10.56 -18.67 -2.85
C ARG A 297 9.11 -18.63 -2.39
N ASP A 298 8.94 -18.33 -1.11
CA ASP A 298 7.62 -18.09 -0.55
C ASP A 298 6.89 -17.00 -1.35
N ARG A 299 5.60 -17.23 -1.59
CA ARG A 299 4.70 -16.39 -2.40
C ARG A 299 5.03 -16.25 -3.88
N ASN A 300 5.89 -17.10 -4.46
CA ASN A 300 6.00 -17.17 -5.91
C ASN A 300 4.68 -17.61 -6.55
N ILE A 301 4.35 -17.04 -7.71
CA ILE A 301 3.26 -17.55 -8.53
C ILE A 301 3.81 -18.67 -9.41
N VAL A 302 3.09 -19.78 -9.45
CA VAL A 302 3.39 -20.94 -10.30
C VAL A 302 2.17 -21.35 -11.12
N SER A 303 2.41 -22.00 -12.25
CA SER A 303 1.40 -22.76 -12.98
C SER A 303 1.57 -24.25 -12.70
N VAL A 304 0.44 -24.94 -12.54
CA VAL A 304 0.39 -26.38 -12.26
C VAL A 304 -0.63 -27.09 -13.15
N ASP A 305 -0.41 -28.38 -13.38
CA ASP A 305 -1.37 -29.24 -14.06
C ASP A 305 -2.48 -29.75 -13.11
N SER A 306 -3.36 -30.63 -13.60
CA SER A 306 -4.47 -31.19 -12.82
C SER A 306 -4.03 -32.10 -11.66
N GLN A 307 -2.78 -32.56 -11.65
CA GLN A 307 -2.18 -33.39 -10.60
C GLN A 307 -1.27 -32.57 -9.67
N ASN A 308 -1.31 -31.24 -9.77
CA ASN A 308 -0.44 -30.32 -9.03
C ASN A 308 1.06 -30.52 -9.32
N ASN A 309 1.40 -31.03 -10.52
CA ASN A 309 2.79 -31.03 -10.95
C ASN A 309 3.20 -29.61 -11.35
N PHE A 310 4.41 -29.23 -10.94
CA PHE A 310 5.03 -27.97 -11.31
C PHE A 310 5.21 -27.88 -12.82
N LEU A 311 4.75 -26.78 -13.42
CA LEU A 311 5.00 -26.47 -14.83
C LEU A 311 5.99 -25.32 -14.98
N ARG A 312 5.74 -24.20 -14.27
CA ARG A 312 6.55 -22.99 -14.34
C ARG A 312 6.32 -22.08 -13.13
N PHE A 313 7.31 -21.25 -12.80
CA PHE A 313 7.16 -20.10 -11.90
C PHE A 313 7.28 -18.78 -12.66
N TYR A 314 6.66 -17.72 -12.12
CA TYR A 314 6.69 -16.38 -12.70
C TYR A 314 7.63 -15.48 -11.90
N LYS A 315 8.31 -14.56 -12.59
CA LYS A 315 9.17 -13.57 -11.96
C LYS A 315 8.36 -12.35 -11.53
N GLN A 316 8.76 -11.76 -10.41
CA GLN A 316 8.21 -10.49 -9.96
C GLN A 316 8.64 -9.38 -10.92
N VAL A 317 7.71 -8.50 -11.28
CA VAL A 317 8.01 -7.36 -12.17
C VAL A 317 8.03 -6.07 -11.35
N LYS A 318 9.03 -5.22 -11.59
CA LYS A 318 9.08 -3.87 -10.98
C LYS A 318 8.07 -2.97 -11.69
N HIS A 319 7.20 -2.35 -10.92
CA HIS A 319 6.12 -1.50 -11.43
C HIS A 319 6.66 -0.21 -12.08
N ASN A 320 6.07 0.20 -13.21
CA ASN A 320 6.20 1.54 -13.77
C ASN A 320 4.81 2.17 -13.97
N ALA A 321 4.74 3.49 -14.08
CA ALA A 321 3.46 4.21 -14.25
C ALA A 321 2.74 3.81 -15.55
N ASP A 322 3.50 3.57 -16.62
CA ASP A 322 2.97 3.15 -17.93
C ASP A 322 2.12 1.87 -17.84
N SER A 323 2.53 0.92 -16.99
CA SER A 323 1.84 -0.36 -16.86
C SER A 323 0.43 -0.23 -16.28
N PHE A 324 0.15 0.84 -15.54
CA PHE A 324 -1.15 1.11 -14.94
C PHE A 324 -2.02 2.07 -15.75
N MET A 325 -1.48 2.64 -16.84
CA MET A 325 -2.14 3.65 -17.65
C MET A 325 -3.49 3.17 -18.20
N MET A 326 -3.56 1.94 -18.72
CA MET A 326 -4.80 1.36 -19.23
C MET A 326 -5.87 1.24 -18.13
N SER A 327 -5.47 0.86 -16.93
CA SER A 327 -6.37 0.77 -15.78
C SER A 327 -6.84 2.14 -15.30
N ALA A 328 -5.98 3.16 -15.34
CA ALA A 328 -6.37 4.51 -14.99
C ALA A 328 -7.44 5.05 -15.94
N LYS A 329 -7.24 4.88 -17.26
CA LYS A 329 -8.23 5.24 -18.27
C LYS A 329 -9.55 4.51 -18.12
N ALA A 330 -9.50 3.19 -17.88
CA ALA A 330 -10.70 2.38 -17.64
C ALA A 330 -11.54 2.89 -16.46
N LYS A 331 -10.90 3.54 -15.48
CA LYS A 331 -11.56 4.16 -14.33
C LYS A 331 -11.90 5.65 -14.53
N GLY A 332 -11.56 6.24 -15.68
CA GLY A 332 -11.69 7.70 -15.88
C GLY A 332 -10.76 8.50 -14.98
N HIS A 333 -9.61 7.94 -14.60
CA HIS A 333 -8.60 8.61 -13.80
C HIS A 333 -7.48 9.13 -14.71
N THR A 334 -6.97 10.32 -14.38
CA THR A 334 -5.79 10.92 -15.00
C THR A 334 -4.59 10.72 -14.09
N LEU A 335 -3.49 10.21 -14.64
CA LEU A 335 -2.22 10.16 -13.93
C LEU A 335 -1.43 11.42 -14.25
N ALA A 336 -1.06 12.18 -13.22
CA ALA A 336 -0.36 13.45 -13.37
C ALA A 336 0.89 13.48 -12.48
N PHE A 337 2.01 13.91 -13.04
CA PHE A 337 3.27 14.07 -12.34
C PHE A 337 3.36 15.45 -11.68
N VAL A 338 3.80 15.50 -10.42
CA VAL A 338 4.00 16.75 -9.69
C VAL A 338 5.30 17.38 -10.12
N LEU A 339 5.21 18.49 -10.85
CA LEU A 339 6.38 19.26 -11.28
C LEU A 339 6.84 20.21 -10.19
N LYS A 340 5.91 20.98 -9.63
CA LYS A 340 6.21 22.01 -8.64
C LYS A 340 5.05 22.24 -7.69
N ILE A 341 5.35 22.44 -6.41
CA ILE A 341 4.39 22.86 -5.40
C ILE A 341 4.60 24.35 -5.12
N LEU A 342 3.55 25.15 -5.23
CA LEU A 342 3.53 26.59 -5.01
C LEU A 342 2.52 26.92 -3.92
N ASP A 343 2.66 28.06 -3.25
CA ASP A 343 1.80 28.43 -2.11
C ASP A 343 0.29 28.36 -2.43
N ASN A 344 -0.09 28.67 -3.68
CA ASN A 344 -1.47 28.72 -4.14
C ASN A 344 -1.93 27.51 -4.99
N GLY A 345 -1.08 26.49 -5.17
CA GLY A 345 -1.45 25.31 -5.93
C GLY A 345 -0.29 24.48 -6.44
N VAL A 346 -0.59 23.58 -7.38
CA VAL A 346 0.37 22.58 -7.85
C VAL A 346 0.45 22.59 -9.36
N LEU A 347 1.67 22.67 -9.88
CA LEU A 347 1.94 22.50 -11.30
C LEU A 347 2.11 21.01 -11.60
N LEU A 348 1.27 20.51 -12.51
CA LEU A 348 1.17 19.10 -12.85
C LEU A 348 1.45 18.89 -14.33
N ARG A 349 2.01 17.73 -14.69
CA ARG A 349 2.05 17.22 -16.07
C ARG A 349 1.21 15.97 -16.19
N ASP A 350 0.27 15.98 -17.12
CA ASP A 350 -0.45 14.77 -17.51
C ASP A 350 0.52 13.75 -18.13
N ILE A 351 0.56 12.52 -17.59
CA ILE A 351 1.52 11.48 -17.99
C ILE A 351 1.20 10.94 -19.40
N GLU A 352 -0.07 10.93 -19.80
CA GLU A 352 -0.48 10.43 -21.11
C GLU A 352 -0.19 11.45 -22.22
N THR A 353 -0.59 12.70 -22.00
CA THR A 353 -0.56 13.74 -23.04
C THR A 353 0.71 14.58 -22.99
N GLY A 354 1.44 14.55 -21.88
CA GLY A 354 2.58 15.43 -21.62
C GLY A 354 2.18 16.88 -21.34
N LYS A 355 0.88 17.21 -21.33
CA LYS A 355 0.41 18.58 -21.16
C LYS A 355 0.57 19.02 -19.71
N GLU A 356 1.16 20.20 -19.53
CA GLU A 356 1.25 20.84 -18.22
C GLU A 356 -0.02 21.63 -17.92
N PHE A 357 -0.46 21.58 -16.66
CA PHE A 357 -1.60 22.35 -16.19
C PHE A 357 -1.41 22.70 -14.71
N PHE A 358 -1.91 23.88 -14.33
CA PHE A 358 -1.92 24.32 -12.95
C PHE A 358 -3.21 23.88 -12.27
N LYS A 359 -3.11 23.44 -11.02
CA LYS A 359 -4.24 23.09 -10.20
C LYS A 359 -4.25 23.96 -8.95
N ASP A 360 -5.22 24.87 -8.89
CA ASP A 360 -5.48 25.68 -7.70
C ASP A 360 -5.87 24.76 -6.54
N MET A 361 -5.10 24.81 -5.45
CA MET A 361 -5.42 24.11 -4.21
C MET A 361 -4.63 24.67 -3.05
N ASP A 362 -5.20 24.55 -1.86
CA ASP A 362 -4.50 24.86 -0.62
C ASP A 362 -3.32 23.88 -0.46
N THR A 363 -2.13 24.44 -0.24
CA THR A 363 -0.89 23.67 -0.12
C THR A 363 -0.46 23.45 1.32
N GLU A 364 -1.12 24.09 2.28
CA GLU A 364 -0.88 23.85 3.71
C GLU A 364 -1.29 22.40 4.07
N GLY A 365 -0.31 21.62 4.55
CA GLY A 365 -0.54 20.23 4.98
C GLY A 365 -0.64 19.20 3.85
N ILE A 366 -0.17 19.52 2.65
CA ILE A 366 -0.06 18.53 1.56
C ILE A 366 0.80 17.34 2.00
N THR A 367 0.34 16.13 1.65
CA THR A 367 1.00 14.85 2.01
C THR A 367 1.87 14.27 0.89
N PHE A 368 1.84 14.88 -0.30
CA PHE A 368 2.61 14.44 -1.46
C PHE A 368 3.76 15.42 -1.75
N LYS A 369 4.80 14.92 -2.43
CA LYS A 369 5.99 15.69 -2.76
C LYS A 369 6.07 15.94 -4.26
N GLU A 370 6.92 16.90 -4.63
CA GLU A 370 7.38 17.01 -6.02
C GLU A 370 7.95 15.67 -6.49
N GLN A 371 7.85 15.42 -7.79
CA GLN A 371 8.26 14.19 -8.45
C GLN A 371 7.42 12.94 -8.13
N GLN A 372 6.30 13.09 -7.41
CA GLN A 372 5.33 12.01 -7.22
C GLN A 372 4.27 12.01 -8.31
N ILE A 373 3.58 10.87 -8.46
CA ILE A 373 2.47 10.73 -9.39
C ILE A 373 1.16 10.84 -8.60
N LEU A 374 0.34 11.82 -8.96
CA LEU A 374 -1.03 11.96 -8.51
C LEU A 374 -1.97 11.24 -9.44
N CYS A 375 -2.91 10.51 -8.85
CA CYS A 375 -4.05 9.96 -9.55
C CYS A 375 -5.24 10.87 -9.32
N LEU A 376 -5.73 11.49 -10.38
CA LEU A 376 -6.83 12.43 -10.36
C LEU A 376 -8.11 11.78 -10.91
N HIS A 377 -9.25 12.05 -10.30
CA HIS A 377 -10.56 11.72 -10.86
C HIS A 377 -11.46 12.95 -10.71
N GLU A 378 -12.00 13.45 -11.82
CA GLU A 378 -12.81 14.67 -11.86
C GLU A 378 -12.16 15.86 -11.14
N GLY A 379 -10.83 15.97 -11.25
CA GLY A 379 -10.06 17.02 -10.58
C GLY A 379 -9.77 16.79 -9.10
N ASN A 380 -10.21 15.70 -8.48
CA ASN A 380 -9.89 15.35 -7.08
C ASN A 380 -8.71 14.37 -7.00
N ILE A 381 -7.88 14.47 -5.96
CA ILE A 381 -6.80 13.51 -5.73
C ILE A 381 -7.37 12.25 -5.09
N VAL A 382 -7.30 11.16 -5.82
CA VAL A 382 -7.80 9.85 -5.39
C VAL A 382 -6.70 9.03 -4.72
N HIS A 383 -5.49 9.11 -5.28
CA HIS A 383 -4.35 8.31 -4.84
C HIS A 383 -3.03 8.99 -5.20
N THR A 384 -1.97 8.66 -4.49
CA THR A 384 -0.61 9.13 -4.77
C THR A 384 0.29 7.91 -4.88
N LEU A 385 0.98 7.78 -6.01
CA LEU A 385 1.91 6.69 -6.26
C LEU A 385 3.34 7.16 -5.96
N THR A 386 4.04 6.39 -5.13
CA THR A 386 5.45 6.59 -4.82
C THR A 386 6.29 5.87 -5.89
N SER A 387 6.44 6.47 -7.08
CA SER A 387 7.34 5.95 -8.10
C SER A 387 8.23 7.06 -8.66
N CYS A 388 9.52 6.93 -8.41
CA CYS A 388 10.59 7.84 -8.79
C CYS A 388 11.24 7.47 -10.15
N LYS A 389 10.53 6.78 -11.05
CA LYS A 389 11.09 6.36 -12.34
C LYS A 389 10.23 6.76 -13.54
N PHE A 390 9.75 8.00 -13.53
CA PHE A 390 9.12 8.61 -14.71
C PHE A 390 9.67 10.01 -14.93
N TYR A 391 10.86 10.10 -15.52
CA TYR A 391 11.49 11.38 -15.85
C TYR A 391 11.51 11.55 -17.36
N THR A 392 10.58 12.34 -17.87
CA THR A 392 10.68 12.93 -19.21
C THR A 392 10.66 14.45 -19.08
N LEU A 393 11.47 15.11 -19.90
CA LEU A 393 11.71 16.57 -19.92
C LEU A 393 10.42 17.39 -19.80
N SER A 394 10.50 18.48 -19.05
CA SER A 394 9.42 19.46 -18.89
C SER A 394 9.48 20.54 -19.94
N SER A 395 8.35 21.19 -20.26
CA SER A 395 8.43 22.45 -21.00
C SER A 395 9.03 23.59 -20.19
N PHE A 396 9.20 23.41 -18.87
CA PHE A 396 10.01 24.26 -18.01
C PHE A 396 11.51 23.91 -18.05
N TYR A 397 11.85 22.69 -18.48
CA TYR A 397 13.20 22.14 -18.44
C TYR A 397 13.53 21.46 -19.77
N ASP A 398 14.06 22.23 -20.70
CA ASP A 398 14.32 21.79 -22.07
C ASP A 398 15.57 20.91 -22.18
N LYS A 399 16.42 20.86 -21.14
CA LYS A 399 17.68 20.11 -21.15
C LYS A 399 18.06 19.56 -19.79
N PHE A 400 18.60 18.34 -19.79
CA PHE A 400 19.32 17.79 -18.64
C PHE A 400 20.81 17.74 -18.93
N GLU A 401 21.60 18.10 -17.93
CA GLU A 401 23.05 18.01 -17.96
C GLU A 401 23.54 17.06 -16.87
N TYR A 402 24.32 16.07 -17.31
CA TYR A 402 24.88 15.02 -16.45
C TYR A 402 26.27 15.41 -15.98
N GLY A 403 26.61 14.97 -14.77
CA GLY A 403 27.93 15.14 -14.22
C GLY A 403 28.18 14.32 -12.97
N THR A 404 29.39 14.46 -12.44
CA THR A 404 29.80 13.79 -11.20
C THR A 404 29.66 14.76 -10.03
N VAL A 405 29.10 14.29 -8.92
CA VAL A 405 28.96 15.07 -7.71
C VAL A 405 30.33 15.29 -7.05
N GLU A 406 30.66 16.54 -6.75
CA GLU A 406 31.80 16.92 -5.90
C GLU A 406 31.27 17.69 -4.69
N ILE A 407 31.73 17.36 -3.48
CA ILE A 407 31.37 18.10 -2.26
C ILE A 407 32.61 18.82 -1.76
N LYS A 408 32.53 20.16 -1.65
CA LYS A 408 33.60 21.01 -1.12
C LYS A 408 33.01 22.04 -0.18
N ASP A 409 33.61 22.18 1.00
CA ASP A 409 33.23 23.18 2.00
C ASP A 409 31.73 23.18 2.37
N GLY A 410 31.09 22.01 2.35
CA GLY A 410 29.66 21.84 2.66
C GLY A 410 28.71 22.20 1.52
N LEU A 411 29.22 22.59 0.35
CA LEU A 411 28.45 22.84 -0.86
C LEU A 411 28.59 21.67 -1.84
N THR A 412 27.48 21.34 -2.51
CA THR A 412 27.38 20.23 -3.45
C THR A 412 27.44 20.76 -4.88
N PHE A 413 28.43 20.29 -5.64
CA PHE A 413 28.70 20.71 -7.00
C PHE A 413 28.48 19.55 -7.98
N LEU A 414 28.11 19.88 -9.21
CA LEU A 414 28.09 18.96 -10.33
C LEU A 414 29.22 19.31 -11.31
N LYS A 415 30.15 18.38 -11.51
CA LYS A 415 31.13 18.44 -12.59
C LYS A 415 30.53 17.82 -13.85
N LYS A 416 30.04 18.66 -14.75
CA LYS A 416 29.38 18.25 -16.00
C LYS A 416 30.35 17.53 -16.94
N LEU A 417 29.80 16.73 -17.86
CA LEU A 417 30.57 16.08 -18.93
C LEU A 417 31.32 17.09 -19.84
N SER A 418 30.86 18.34 -19.91
CA SER A 418 31.55 19.44 -20.60
C SER A 418 32.83 19.91 -19.89
N GLY A 419 33.06 19.49 -18.64
CA GLY A 419 34.13 19.98 -17.77
C GLY A 419 33.76 21.20 -16.92
N GLU A 420 32.58 21.78 -17.12
CA GLU A 420 32.04 22.87 -16.29
C GLU A 420 31.65 22.34 -14.89
N ILE A 421 31.94 23.11 -13.84
CA ILE A 421 31.56 22.79 -12.46
C ILE A 421 30.50 23.82 -12.03
N VAL A 422 29.33 23.34 -11.64
CA VAL A 422 28.20 24.18 -11.19
C VAL A 422 27.76 23.79 -9.78
N ILE A 423 27.15 24.71 -9.05
CA ILE A 423 26.46 24.38 -7.79
C ILE A 423 25.16 23.66 -8.15
N ILE A 424 24.85 22.59 -7.42
CA ILE A 424 23.56 21.91 -7.51
C ILE A 424 22.60 22.67 -6.59
N ASN A 425 21.60 23.36 -7.15
CA ASN A 425 20.54 23.95 -6.34
C ASN A 425 19.64 22.83 -5.79
N ASP A 426 19.15 23.02 -4.57
CA ASP A 426 18.32 22.04 -3.86
C ASP A 426 18.98 20.65 -3.72
N ALA A 427 20.31 20.63 -3.57
CA ALA A 427 21.06 19.39 -3.41
C ALA A 427 20.60 18.61 -2.17
N PRO A 428 20.10 17.37 -2.32
CA PRO A 428 19.71 16.57 -1.18
C PRO A 428 20.92 16.05 -0.39
N ASP A 429 20.77 15.95 0.93
CA ASP A 429 21.81 15.54 1.87
C ASP A 429 22.36 14.12 1.65
N TYR A 430 21.67 13.30 0.83
CA TYR A 430 22.08 11.92 0.56
C TYR A 430 23.08 11.78 -0.60
N LEU A 431 23.42 12.86 -1.32
CA LEU A 431 24.36 12.82 -2.44
C LEU A 431 25.79 12.51 -1.97
N ARG A 432 26.49 11.64 -2.71
CA ARG A 432 27.85 11.22 -2.39
C ARG A 432 28.88 11.77 -3.37
N PRO A 433 30.09 12.14 -2.94
CA PRO A 433 31.18 12.48 -3.85
C PRO A 433 31.46 11.32 -4.82
N GLY A 434 31.60 11.62 -6.10
CA GLY A 434 31.82 10.62 -7.15
C GLY A 434 30.55 10.02 -7.76
N GLN A 435 29.37 10.28 -7.17
CA GLN A 435 28.09 9.78 -7.70
C GLN A 435 27.71 10.51 -8.99
N VAL A 436 27.14 9.80 -9.96
CA VAL A 436 26.60 10.43 -11.17
C VAL A 436 25.23 11.02 -10.85
N ALA A 437 25.07 12.31 -11.15
CA ALA A 437 23.82 13.05 -10.98
C ALA A 437 23.52 13.87 -12.25
N TYR A 438 22.28 14.32 -12.35
CA TYR A 438 21.87 15.22 -13.43
C TYR A 438 21.04 16.39 -12.90
N VAL A 439 21.17 17.53 -13.57
CA VAL A 439 20.50 18.80 -13.25
C VAL A 439 19.81 19.35 -14.49
N ASP A 440 18.86 20.27 -14.28
CA ASP A 440 18.21 21.03 -15.36
C ASP A 440 19.10 22.19 -15.87
N GLU A 441 18.62 22.96 -16.85
CA GLU A 441 19.31 24.14 -17.38
C GLU A 441 19.58 25.27 -16.37
N ASN A 442 18.93 25.24 -15.21
CA ASN A 442 19.12 26.19 -14.11
C ASN A 442 19.98 25.61 -12.98
N ASN A 443 20.53 24.41 -13.18
CA ASN A 443 21.32 23.63 -12.22
C ASN A 443 20.54 23.14 -10.98
N ASN A 444 19.21 23.00 -11.04
CA ASN A 444 18.47 22.37 -9.95
C ASN A 444 18.60 20.86 -9.98
N PHE A 445 18.71 20.23 -8.81
CA PHE A 445 18.87 18.80 -8.68
C PHE A 445 17.68 18.03 -9.28
N CYS A 446 17.95 17.16 -10.26
CA CYS A 446 16.92 16.37 -10.94
C CYS A 446 16.98 14.87 -10.62
N GLY A 447 18.16 14.34 -10.26
CA GLY A 447 18.29 12.93 -9.86
C GLY A 447 19.72 12.39 -9.92
N ILE A 448 19.85 11.10 -9.63
CA ILE A 448 21.10 10.31 -9.71
C ILE A 448 20.97 9.20 -10.76
N GLU A 449 22.09 8.85 -11.39
CA GLU A 449 22.20 7.64 -12.20
C GLU A 449 22.69 6.52 -11.28
N ASP A 450 21.92 5.43 -11.16
CA ASP A 450 22.32 4.26 -10.37
C ASP A 450 23.45 3.55 -11.11
N ASP A 451 24.64 3.51 -10.51
CA ASP A 451 25.71 2.59 -10.91
C ASP A 451 25.21 1.17 -10.67
N GLY A 452 24.77 0.53 -11.75
CA GLY A 452 24.33 -0.85 -11.73
C GLY A 452 25.48 -1.75 -11.31
N ASP A 453 25.47 -2.20 -10.06
CA ASP A 453 26.15 -3.43 -9.67
C ASP A 453 25.28 -4.24 -8.72
N GLY A 454 24.71 -5.31 -9.26
CA GLY A 454 23.75 -6.19 -8.60
C GLY A 454 22.87 -7.05 -9.53
N GLN A 455 23.50 -7.68 -10.54
CA GLN A 455 23.02 -8.77 -11.42
C GLN A 455 22.04 -8.46 -12.57
N GLU A 456 22.68 -8.08 -13.67
CA GLU A 456 22.55 -8.52 -15.08
C GLU A 456 21.20 -8.70 -15.80
N ALA A 457 21.17 -8.00 -16.94
CA ALA A 457 20.43 -8.21 -18.18
C ALA A 457 18.93 -7.89 -18.17
N ASP A 458 18.59 -6.65 -18.56
CA ASP A 458 17.48 -6.41 -19.49
C ASP A 458 17.65 -5.07 -20.22
N THR A 459 18.53 -5.10 -21.21
CA THR A 459 18.53 -4.13 -22.31
C THR A 459 17.28 -4.37 -23.15
N VAL A 460 16.14 -3.80 -22.78
CA VAL A 460 15.03 -3.66 -23.74
C VAL A 460 15.40 -2.53 -24.69
N LYS A 461 16.15 -2.91 -25.75
CA LYS A 461 16.05 -2.21 -27.03
C LYS A 461 14.56 -2.22 -27.41
N ARG A 462 13.88 -1.09 -27.20
CA ARG A 462 12.55 -0.88 -27.79
C ARG A 462 12.71 -1.01 -29.31
N ASN A 463 11.97 -1.95 -29.89
CA ASN A 463 11.76 -2.04 -31.33
C ASN A 463 11.14 -0.71 -31.79
N ILE A 464 11.98 0.17 -32.33
CA ILE A 464 11.59 1.31 -33.15
C ILE A 464 11.22 0.74 -34.51
N SER A 465 10.06 0.12 -34.59
CA SER A 465 9.54 -0.37 -35.87
C SER A 465 8.05 -0.08 -36.01
N ASN A 466 7.60 1.10 -35.56
CA ASN A 466 6.33 1.74 -35.96
C ASN A 466 6.24 3.23 -35.57
N ILE A 467 7.34 3.99 -35.70
CA ILE A 467 7.25 5.45 -35.78
C ILE A 467 7.81 5.83 -37.13
N SER A 468 6.93 6.28 -38.02
CA SER A 468 7.29 6.94 -39.27
C SER A 468 8.37 7.97 -38.99
N THR A 469 9.51 7.78 -39.64
CA THR A 469 10.71 8.60 -39.64
C THR A 469 10.39 10.09 -39.65
N PHE A 470 10.44 10.74 -38.47
CA PHE A 470 10.68 12.18 -38.43
C PHE A 470 12.14 12.42 -38.79
N LYS A 471 12.38 12.67 -40.08
CA LYS A 471 13.63 13.23 -40.58
C LYS A 471 13.95 14.49 -39.78
N ARG A 472 15.16 14.51 -39.22
CA ARG A 472 15.82 15.68 -38.64
C ARG A 472 15.84 16.80 -39.70
N VAL A 473 14.98 17.80 -39.57
CA VAL A 473 15.11 19.04 -40.37
C VAL A 473 16.01 19.99 -39.58
N SER A 474 17.11 20.36 -40.20
CA SER A 474 18.14 21.24 -39.66
C SER A 474 17.64 22.66 -39.40
N LYS A 475 18.17 23.28 -38.35
CA LYS A 475 18.16 24.73 -38.08
C LYS A 475 18.51 25.54 -39.33
N LYS A 476 17.49 26.04 -40.03
CA LYS A 476 17.49 27.25 -40.85
C LYS A 476 16.06 27.43 -41.36
N GLU A 477 15.28 28.25 -40.68
CA GLU A 477 14.60 29.38 -41.31
C GLU A 477 13.87 30.19 -40.23
N ARG A 478 14.21 31.48 -40.28
CA ARG A 478 13.66 32.61 -39.55
C ARG A 478 12.36 33.01 -40.29
N ILE A 479 11.56 33.88 -39.65
CA ILE A 479 10.50 34.71 -40.27
C ILE A 479 9.17 33.93 -40.43
N GLU A 480 7.97 34.40 -40.09
CA GLU A 480 7.47 35.72 -39.76
C GLU A 480 6.19 35.59 -38.90
N VAL A 481 5.91 36.64 -38.16
CA VAL A 481 4.60 36.98 -37.62
C VAL A 481 3.55 36.97 -38.73
N THR A 482 2.37 36.41 -38.46
CA THR A 482 1.13 37.02 -38.97
C THR A 482 -0.04 36.75 -38.03
N LYS A 483 -0.48 37.87 -37.46
CA LYS A 483 -1.76 38.10 -36.79
C LYS A 483 -2.90 38.06 -37.82
N GLN A 484 -4.14 38.07 -37.32
CA GLN A 484 -5.42 38.40 -37.98
C GLN A 484 -6.28 37.19 -38.37
N VAL A 485 -7.57 37.09 -38.04
CA VAL A 485 -8.54 37.96 -37.32
C VAL A 485 -9.38 37.06 -36.41
#